data_AF-A0A0S4XNX5-F1
#
_entry.id   AF-A0A0S4XNX5-F1
#
_cell.length_a   1.000
_cell.length_b   1.000
_cell.length_c   1.000
_cell.angle_alpha   90.00
_cell.angle_beta   90.00
_cell.angle_gamma   90.00
#
_symmetry.space_group_name_H-M   'P 1'
#
loop_
_entity.id
_entity.type
_entity.pdbx_description
1 polymer ?
#
loop_
_entity_poly.entity_id
_entity_poly.type
_entity_poly.pdbx_seq_one_letter_code
_entity_poly.pdbx_strand_id
1 'polypeptide(L)'
;MDYERANSKNPLSKGPFFKFLKVISSIQDRFGMEQSPIRTALVTARNFSTHERVLRTLDAWGVRVDEAFFQGGVRKHEVIAAFGADIFFDDQDAHLEDTSPLTPSAKVPYRK
;
A
#
# COMPACT_ATOMS: atom_id res chain seq x y z
N MET A 1 -16.58 8.39 -11.73
CA MET A 1 -17.07 7.31 -10.84
C MET A 1 -17.45 6.05 -11.63
N ASP A 2 -17.98 6.16 -12.85
CA ASP A 2 -18.42 4.99 -13.64
C ASP A 2 -17.28 4.09 -14.13
N TYR A 3 -16.11 4.65 -14.46
CA TYR A 3 -14.93 3.88 -14.89
C TYR A 3 -14.35 2.97 -13.78
N GLU A 4 -14.36 3.46 -12.54
CA GLU A 4 -13.88 2.75 -11.34
C GLU A 4 -14.82 1.57 -11.00
N ARG A 5 -16.15 1.77 -11.09
CA ARG A 5 -17.14 0.70 -10.90
C ARG A 5 -17.07 -0.37 -11.99
N ALA A 6 -16.88 0.03 -13.24
CA ALA A 6 -16.80 -0.91 -14.36
C ALA A 6 -15.54 -1.81 -14.31
N ASN A 7 -14.44 -1.30 -13.76
CA ASN A 7 -13.15 -1.99 -13.69
C ASN A 7 -12.78 -2.52 -12.31
N SER A 8 -13.68 -2.46 -11.32
CA SER A 8 -13.38 -2.91 -9.95
C SER A 8 -12.95 -4.38 -9.89
N LYS A 9 -13.41 -5.19 -10.85
CA LYS A 9 -13.09 -6.62 -10.98
C LYS A 9 -11.81 -6.93 -11.75
N ASN A 10 -11.19 -5.95 -12.40
CA ASN A 10 -9.98 -6.15 -13.20
C ASN A 10 -8.74 -5.79 -12.37
N PRO A 11 -7.89 -6.77 -12.02
CA PRO A 11 -6.62 -6.50 -11.33
C PRO A 11 -5.78 -5.49 -12.10
N LEU A 12 -5.08 -4.62 -11.37
CA LEU A 12 -4.10 -3.73 -11.98
C LEU A 12 -2.97 -4.54 -12.63
N SER A 13 -2.31 -3.97 -13.63
CA SER A 13 -1.09 -4.55 -14.22
C SER A 13 0.03 -4.58 -13.19
N LYS A 14 0.91 -5.59 -13.27
CA LYS A 14 2.06 -5.73 -12.38
C LYS A 14 3.03 -4.56 -12.60
N GLY A 15 2.97 -3.58 -11.70
CA GLY A 15 3.85 -2.42 -11.68
C GLY A 15 5.27 -2.74 -11.19
N PRO A 16 6.18 -1.75 -11.20
CA PRO A 16 7.58 -1.94 -10.80
C PRO A 16 7.72 -2.45 -9.36
N PHE A 17 6.78 -2.09 -8.49
CA PHE A 17 6.78 -2.47 -7.08
C PHE A 17 6.25 -3.90 -6.81
N PHE A 18 5.66 -4.56 -7.81
CA PHE A 18 5.06 -5.90 -7.66
C PHE A 18 6.05 -6.93 -7.11
N LYS A 19 7.27 -6.98 -7.65
CA LYS A 19 8.27 -7.97 -7.22
C LYS A 19 8.67 -7.78 -5.76
N PHE A 20 8.81 -6.53 -5.33
CA PHE A 20 9.10 -6.20 -3.93
C PHE A 20 7.98 -6.70 -3.01
N LEU A 21 6.72 -6.36 -3.32
CA LEU A 21 5.55 -6.84 -2.55
C LEU A 21 5.47 -8.37 -2.49
N LYS A 22 5.77 -9.08 -3.59
CA LYS A 22 5.81 -10.55 -3.58
C LYS A 22 6.90 -11.10 -2.68
N VAL A 23 8.08 -10.49 -2.65
CA VAL A 23 9.18 -10.92 -1.76
C VAL A 23 8.75 -10.74 -0.30
N ILE A 24 8.18 -9.57 0.04
CA ILE A 24 7.68 -9.32 1.39
C ILE A 24 6.61 -10.34 1.79
N SER A 25 5.59 -10.54 0.95
CA SER A 25 4.55 -11.55 1.19
C SER A 25 5.14 -12.95 1.37
N SER A 26 6.13 -13.33 0.54
CA SER A 26 6.75 -14.67 0.65
C SER A 26 7.57 -14.85 1.93
N ILE A 27 8.03 -13.76 2.55
CA ILE A 27 8.65 -13.80 3.88
C ILE A 27 7.54 -13.95 4.94
N GLN A 28 6.48 -13.14 4.86
CA GLN A 28 5.35 -13.17 5.79
C GLN A 28 4.65 -14.53 5.82
N ASP A 29 4.53 -15.21 4.67
CA ASP A 29 3.89 -16.53 4.53
C ASP A 29 4.62 -17.66 5.29
N ARG A 30 5.87 -17.41 5.73
CA ARG A 30 6.62 -18.35 6.58
C ARG A 30 6.24 -18.29 8.05
N PHE A 31 5.38 -17.33 8.42
CA PHE A 31 4.98 -17.06 9.80
C PHE A 31 3.46 -17.00 9.91
N GLY A 32 2.93 -17.30 11.11
CA GLY A 32 1.54 -16.98 11.43
C GLY A 32 1.31 -15.46 11.41
N MET A 33 0.04 -15.03 11.39
CA MET A 33 -0.26 -13.60 11.23
C MET A 33 0.43 -12.72 12.28
N GLU A 34 0.31 -13.11 13.56
CA GLU A 34 0.85 -12.39 14.71
C GLU A 34 2.37 -12.59 14.94
N GLN A 35 3.00 -13.53 14.23
CA GLN A 35 4.42 -13.87 14.42
C GLN A 35 5.31 -13.37 13.28
N SER A 36 4.71 -12.78 12.24
CA SER A 36 5.47 -12.24 11.12
C SER A 36 6.37 -11.09 11.60
N PRO A 37 7.68 -11.12 11.29
CA PRO A 37 8.58 -10.02 11.64
C PRO A 37 8.34 -8.79 10.77
N ILE A 38 7.54 -8.91 9.70
CA ILE A 38 7.18 -7.81 8.80
C ILE A 38 5.67 -7.63 8.85
N ARG A 39 5.25 -6.44 9.25
CA ARG A 39 3.86 -5.98 9.23
C ARG A 39 3.71 -4.92 8.14
N THR A 40 2.67 -5.05 7.34
CA THR A 40 2.43 -4.25 6.13
C THR A 40 1.09 -3.54 6.20
N ALA A 41 1.08 -2.27 5.83
CA ALA A 41 -0.13 -1.47 5.73
C ALA A 41 -0.27 -0.83 4.36
N LEU A 42 -1.46 -0.92 3.78
CA LEU A 42 -1.87 -0.13 2.62
C LEU A 42 -2.45 1.20 3.09
N VAL A 43 -1.84 2.33 2.72
CA VAL A 43 -2.32 3.67 3.06
C VAL A 43 -2.78 4.40 1.80
N THR A 44 -4.05 4.81 1.75
CA THR A 44 -4.65 5.41 0.56
C THR A 44 -5.51 6.63 0.90
N ALA A 45 -5.33 7.68 0.09
CA ALA A 45 -6.01 8.97 0.19
C ALA A 45 -7.37 9.03 -0.54
N ARG A 46 -7.75 7.98 -1.28
CA ARG A 46 -8.97 7.99 -2.11
C ARG A 46 -10.21 7.65 -1.29
N ASN A 47 -11.41 7.83 -1.86
CA ASN A 47 -12.68 7.41 -1.26
C ASN A 47 -12.97 5.92 -1.51
N PHE A 48 -13.71 5.30 -0.57
CA PHE A 48 -14.00 3.86 -0.41
C PHE A 48 -14.29 3.07 -1.70
N SER A 49 -14.95 3.69 -2.69
CA SER A 49 -15.34 3.05 -3.96
C SER A 49 -14.17 2.62 -4.86
N THR A 50 -12.97 3.19 -4.66
CA THR A 50 -11.77 2.98 -5.49
C THR A 50 -10.88 1.86 -4.92
N HIS A 51 -11.08 1.50 -3.65
CA HIS A 51 -10.14 0.68 -2.89
C HIS A 51 -10.32 -0.81 -3.08
N GLU A 52 -11.55 -1.23 -3.39
CA GLU A 52 -11.86 -2.63 -3.66
C GLU A 52 -10.94 -3.19 -4.75
N ARG A 53 -10.64 -2.40 -5.78
CA ARG A 53 -9.76 -2.81 -6.87
C ARG A 53 -8.31 -3.05 -6.41
N VAL A 54 -7.78 -2.22 -5.50
CA VAL A 54 -6.41 -2.38 -4.99
C VAL A 54 -6.31 -3.63 -4.14
N LEU A 55 -7.26 -3.82 -3.21
CA LEU A 55 -7.31 -5.03 -2.38
C LEU A 55 -7.48 -6.28 -3.24
N ARG A 56 -8.39 -6.27 -4.22
CA ARG A 56 -8.58 -7.36 -5.20
C ARG A 56 -7.34 -7.62 -6.04
N THR A 57 -6.59 -6.59 -6.40
CA THR A 57 -5.33 -6.74 -7.14
C THR A 57 -4.30 -7.47 -6.28
N LEU A 58 -4.13 -7.04 -5.02
CA LEU A 58 -3.20 -7.66 -4.09
C LEU A 58 -3.57 -9.12 -3.81
N ASP A 59 -4.86 -9.39 -3.61
CA ASP A 59 -5.42 -10.74 -3.47
C ASP A 59 -5.16 -11.60 -4.71
N ALA A 60 -5.48 -11.11 -5.91
CA ALA A 60 -5.21 -11.80 -7.17
C ALA A 60 -3.70 -12.03 -7.42
N TRP A 61 -2.84 -11.22 -6.81
CA TRP A 61 -1.39 -11.38 -6.85
C TRP A 61 -0.85 -12.32 -5.75
N GLY A 62 -1.70 -12.74 -4.81
CA GLY A 62 -1.30 -13.44 -3.60
C GLY A 62 -0.30 -12.63 -2.79
N VAL A 63 -0.58 -11.33 -2.60
CA VAL A 63 0.19 -10.43 -1.74
C VAL A 63 -0.60 -10.25 -0.46
N ARG A 64 -0.04 -10.72 0.65
CA ARG A 64 -0.55 -10.45 1.98
C ARG A 64 -0.35 -8.98 2.33
N VAL A 65 -1.40 -8.38 2.90
CA VAL A 65 -1.36 -7.08 3.56
C VAL A 65 -2.06 -7.23 4.90
N ASP A 66 -1.43 -6.76 5.98
CA ASP A 66 -1.94 -6.95 7.33
C ASP A 66 -3.03 -5.92 7.65
N GLU A 67 -2.86 -4.67 7.19
CA GLU A 67 -3.79 -3.58 7.43
C GLU A 67 -4.05 -2.69 6.21
N ALA A 68 -5.22 -2.05 6.18
CA ALA A 68 -5.54 -1.04 5.18
C ALA A 68 -6.18 0.19 5.83
N PHE A 69 -5.57 1.35 5.61
CA PHE A 69 -6.02 2.64 6.13
C PHE A 69 -6.62 3.48 5.00
N PHE A 70 -7.89 3.83 5.15
CA PHE A 70 -8.64 4.68 4.23
C PHE A 70 -8.79 6.06 4.86
N GLN A 71 -8.13 7.06 4.28
CA GLN A 71 -8.04 8.40 4.84
C GLN A 71 -9.38 9.13 4.71
N GLY A 72 -10.22 9.05 5.75
CA GLY A 72 -11.45 9.82 5.88
C GLY A 72 -11.22 11.31 6.22
N GLY A 73 -10.24 11.95 5.58
CA GLY A 73 -9.84 13.34 5.83
C GLY A 73 -8.64 13.53 6.76
N VAL A 74 -8.04 12.45 7.28
CA VAL A 74 -6.81 12.48 8.09
C VAL A 74 -5.58 12.61 7.18
N ARG A 75 -4.58 13.39 7.62
CA ARG A 75 -3.34 13.60 6.84
C ARG A 75 -2.51 12.32 6.77
N LYS A 76 -1.84 12.10 5.64
CA LYS A 76 -1.13 10.84 5.38
C LYS A 76 0.02 10.56 6.33
N HIS A 77 0.81 11.56 6.67
CA HIS A 77 1.89 11.43 7.64
C HIS A 77 1.39 11.05 9.04
N GLU A 78 0.19 11.49 9.44
CA GLU A 78 -0.40 11.13 10.74
C GLU A 78 -0.74 9.64 10.80
N VAL A 79 -1.31 9.09 9.72
CA VAL A 79 -1.59 7.65 9.62
C VAL A 79 -0.30 6.83 9.66
N ILE A 80 0.73 7.26 8.91
CA ILE A 80 2.02 6.56 8.85
C ILE A 80 2.72 6.57 10.22
N ALA A 81 2.71 7.71 10.91
CA ALA A 81 3.28 7.84 12.25
C ALA A 81 2.49 7.01 13.28
N ALA A 82 1.16 7.02 13.23
CA ALA A 82 0.32 6.23 14.13
C ALA A 82 0.46 4.72 13.92
N PHE A 83 0.68 4.28 12.68
CA PHE A 83 1.02 2.89 12.37
C PHE A 83 2.41 2.49 12.91
N GLY A 84 3.30 3.46 13.12
CA GLY A 84 4.68 3.21 13.55
C GLY A 84 5.53 2.59 12.44
N ALA A 85 5.36 3.06 11.19
CA ALA A 85 6.09 2.53 10.05
C ALA A 85 7.61 2.71 10.22
N ASP A 86 8.38 1.62 10.09
CA ASP A 86 9.84 1.69 9.98
C ASP A 86 10.29 2.29 8.64
N ILE A 87 9.50 2.07 7.58
CA ILE A 87 9.73 2.61 6.24
C ILE A 87 8.42 2.82 5.49
N PHE A 88 8.33 3.92 4.75
CA PHE A 88 7.19 4.26 3.91
C PHE A 88 7.58 4.30 2.42
N PHE A 89 6.70 3.82 1.55
CA PHE A 89 6.91 3.80 0.10
C PHE A 89 5.77 4.52 -0.64
N ASP A 90 6.12 5.42 -1.55
CA ASP A 90 5.14 6.14 -2.37
C ASP A 90 5.72 6.53 -3.74
N ASP A 91 4.84 6.77 -4.71
CA ASP A 91 5.20 7.23 -6.05
C ASP A 91 4.97 8.74 -6.23
N GLN A 92 4.51 9.50 -5.24
CA GLN A 92 4.33 10.95 -5.36
C GLN A 92 5.32 11.69 -4.48
N ASP A 93 6.07 12.61 -5.08
CA ASP A 93 7.08 13.40 -4.35
C ASP A 93 6.42 14.22 -3.23
N ALA A 94 5.23 14.78 -3.48
CA ALA A 94 4.45 15.49 -2.48
C ALA A 94 4.15 14.64 -1.23
N HIS A 95 3.85 13.35 -1.38
CA HIS A 95 3.64 12.48 -0.22
C HIS A 95 4.93 12.25 0.57
N LEU A 96 6.07 12.14 -0.12
CA LEU A 96 7.36 11.88 0.50
C LEU A 96 7.95 13.12 1.18
N GLU A 97 7.70 14.31 0.64
CA GLU A 97 8.08 15.59 1.27
C GLU A 97 7.43 15.73 2.66
N ASP A 98 6.16 15.34 2.78
CA ASP A 98 5.42 15.41 4.04
C ASP A 98 5.82 14.33 5.05
N THR A 99 6.24 13.14 4.59
CA THR A 99 6.51 11.98 5.46
C THR A 99 7.97 11.82 5.83
N SER A 100 8.89 12.18 4.94
CA SER A 100 10.34 12.00 5.14
C SER A 100 10.93 12.70 6.38
N PRO A 101 10.36 13.80 6.92
CA PRO A 101 10.85 14.37 8.18
C PRO A 101 10.60 13.50 9.41
N LEU A 102 9.62 12.59 9.34
CA LEU A 102 9.16 11.79 10.49
C LEU A 102 9.41 10.28 10.32
N THR A 103 9.46 9.80 9.08
CA THR A 103 9.55 8.37 8.76
C THR A 103 10.48 8.15 7.57
N PRO A 104 11.44 7.22 7.66
CA PRO A 104 12.23 6.82 6.50
C PRO A 104 11.33 6.54 5.30
N SER A 105 11.54 7.28 4.22
CA SER A 105 10.62 7.29 3.07
C SER A 105 11.39 6.98 1.79
N ALA A 106 10.83 6.13 0.93
CA ALA A 106 11.46 5.68 -0.29
C ALA A 106 10.54 5.88 -1.50
N LYS A 107 11.10 6.48 -2.55
CA LYS A 107 10.39 6.69 -3.82
C LYS A 107 10.27 5.39 -4.59
N VAL A 108 9.04 5.03 -4.97
CA VAL A 108 8.78 3.98 -5.96
C VAL A 108 8.99 4.56 -7.36
N PRO A 109 9.95 4.07 -8.15
CA PRO A 109 10.18 4.58 -9.49
C PRO A 109 9.05 4.18 -10.44
N TYR A 110 8.53 5.11 -11.22
CA TYR A 110 7.66 4.84 -12.36
C TYR A 110 8.49 4.78 -13.64
N ARG A 111 8.16 3.84 -14.53
CA ARG A 111 8.59 3.93 -15.92
C ARG A 111 7.75 5.02 -16.60
N LYS A 112 8.42 5.98 -17.24
CA LYS A 112 7.79 6.83 -18.27
C LYS A 112 7.34 5.96 -19.45
#